data_AF-A0A482W234-F1
#
_entry.id   AF-A0A482W234-F1
#
_cell.length_a   1.000
_cell.length_b   1.000
_cell.length_c   1.000
_cell.angle_alpha   90.00
_cell.angle_beta   90.00
_cell.angle_gamma   90.00
#
_symmetry.space_group_name_H-M   'P 1'
#
loop_
_entity.id
_entity.type
_entity.pdbx_description
1 polymer ?
#
loop_
_entity_poly.entity_id
_entity_poly.type
_entity_poly.pdbx_seq_one_letter_code
_entity_poly.pdbx_strand_id
1 'polypeptide(L)'
;SDDCFIVLRKIFFDYGYHRYTKLLNKIYLFFHSVVFLFQIYYMANHFNPELFSMMSLQMIMFFYILTTMVSSIYLEDETVLSINSLLTVSWSIESAGPEIRNLIIKKSRTINIINYLALSLFAFSATILLPVFGDVSKLFLCVPIFDEYFGVWSKIPYLFYFSTLHFMFYSAIKLAYLLLYEILTIQVQILLLSEHILQISSDYDDVDEWQKLYNTTYQKEMYKRLRFCIKQHVTLKM
;
A
#
# COMPACT_ATOMS: atom_id res chain seq x y z
N SER A 1 -6.02 17.09 10.03
CA SER A 1 -5.60 15.69 9.99
C SER A 1 -4.12 15.70 9.72
N ASP A 2 -3.31 15.27 10.68
CA ASP A 2 -1.85 15.26 10.58
C ASP A 2 -1.34 14.20 9.61
N ASP A 3 -2.17 13.21 9.29
CA ASP A 3 -1.88 12.22 8.25
C ASP A 3 -2.13 12.82 6.86
N CYS A 4 -1.03 13.14 6.18
CA CYS A 4 -1.01 13.64 4.81
C CYS A 4 -1.45 12.61 3.75
N PHE A 5 -1.35 11.32 4.06
CA PHE A 5 -1.60 10.22 3.13
C PHE A 5 -2.75 9.33 3.63
N ILE A 6 -3.74 9.97 4.27
CA ILE A 6 -4.89 9.31 4.90
C ILE A 6 -5.65 8.34 3.98
N VAL A 7 -5.66 8.61 2.67
CA VAL A 7 -6.32 7.75 1.68
C VAL A 7 -5.65 6.38 1.63
N LEU A 8 -4.32 6.36 1.58
CA LEU A 8 -3.55 5.12 1.54
C LEU A 8 -3.72 4.35 2.84
N ARG A 9 -3.61 5.02 3.99
CA ARG A 9 -3.82 4.40 5.30
C ARG A 9 -5.22 3.78 5.42
N LYS A 10 -6.27 4.55 5.12
CA LYS A 10 -7.64 4.05 5.28
C LYS A 10 -7.96 2.86 4.38
N ILE A 11 -7.52 2.90 3.11
CA ILE A 11 -7.87 1.87 2.12
C ILE A 11 -7.01 0.62 2.28
N PHE A 12 -5.70 0.78 2.52
CA PHE A 12 -4.78 -0.35 2.50
C PHE A 12 -4.43 -0.88 3.89
N PHE A 13 -4.46 -0.03 4.92
CA PHE A 13 -4.22 -0.43 6.30
C PHE A 13 -5.54 -0.68 7.05
N ASP A 14 -6.33 0.36 7.31
CA ASP A 14 -7.53 0.26 8.17
C ASP A 14 -8.54 -0.75 7.61
N TYR A 15 -8.84 -0.67 6.31
CA TYR A 15 -9.71 -1.64 5.63
C TYR A 15 -9.02 -2.98 5.39
N GLY A 16 -7.73 -2.97 4.99
CA GLY A 16 -6.98 -4.18 4.61
C GLY A 16 -6.73 -5.17 5.74
N TYR A 17 -6.53 -4.67 6.96
CA TYR A 17 -6.29 -5.47 8.16
C TYR A 17 -7.53 -5.60 9.06
N HIS A 18 -8.68 -5.10 8.60
CA HIS A 18 -9.93 -5.33 9.29
C HIS A 18 -10.26 -6.83 9.35
N ARG A 19 -10.82 -7.29 10.47
CA ARG A 19 -11.12 -8.72 10.72
C ARG A 19 -11.90 -9.40 9.59
N TYR A 20 -12.86 -8.70 8.99
CA TYR A 20 -13.69 -9.25 7.91
C TYR A 20 -12.91 -9.34 6.60
N THR A 21 -12.11 -8.33 6.26
CA THR A 21 -11.25 -8.33 5.07
C THR A 21 -10.24 -9.47 5.14
N LYS A 22 -9.64 -9.70 6.31
CA LYS A 22 -8.74 -10.85 6.52
C LYS A 22 -9.43 -12.19 6.30
N LEU A 23 -10.65 -12.35 6.82
CA LEU A 23 -11.42 -13.58 6.65
C LEU A 23 -11.76 -13.81 5.17
N LEU A 24 -12.25 -12.77 4.48
CA LEU A 24 -12.55 -12.83 3.05
C LEU A 24 -11.29 -13.16 2.23
N ASN A 25 -10.14 -12.57 2.56
CA ASN A 25 -8.87 -12.86 1.91
C ASN A 25 -8.51 -14.36 1.99
N LYS A 26 -8.70 -14.99 3.16
CA LYS A 26 -8.47 -16.44 3.33
C LYS A 26 -9.44 -17.30 2.52
N ILE A 27 -10.74 -16.95 2.52
CA ILE A 27 -11.77 -17.67 1.76
C ILE A 27 -11.48 -17.59 0.26
N TYR A 28 -11.18 -16.39 -0.25
CA TYR A 28 -10.90 -16.19 -1.67
C TYR A 28 -9.58 -16.81 -2.08
N LEU A 29 -8.54 -16.74 -1.24
CA LEU A 29 -7.28 -17.42 -1.49
C LEU A 29 -7.51 -18.93 -1.68
N PHE A 30 -8.27 -19.56 -0.78
CA PHE A 30 -8.57 -20.99 -0.88
C PHE A 30 -9.31 -21.31 -2.18
N PHE A 31 -10.39 -20.60 -2.48
CA PHE A 31 -11.17 -20.81 -3.69
C PHE A 31 -10.33 -20.64 -4.96
N HIS A 32 -9.62 -19.52 -5.09
CA HIS A 32 -8.82 -19.23 -6.28
C HIS A 32 -7.62 -20.16 -6.42
N SER A 33 -7.05 -20.65 -5.32
CA SER A 33 -6.02 -21.69 -5.35
C SER A 33 -6.55 -22.99 -5.95
N VAL A 34 -7.75 -23.41 -5.56
CA VAL A 34 -8.41 -24.61 -6.12
C VAL A 34 -8.69 -24.42 -7.62
N VAL A 35 -9.21 -23.26 -8.03
CA VAL A 35 -9.45 -22.97 -9.44
C VAL A 35 -8.14 -22.95 -10.25
N PHE A 36 -7.07 -22.39 -9.68
CA PHE A 36 -5.76 -22.36 -10.33
C PHE A 36 -5.18 -23.76 -10.51
N LEU A 37 -5.37 -24.67 -9.54
CA LEU A 37 -4.99 -26.08 -9.67
C LEU A 37 -5.78 -26.77 -10.79
N PHE A 38 -7.09 -26.50 -10.92
CA PHE A 38 -7.88 -27.00 -12.06
C PHE A 38 -7.35 -26.48 -13.40
N GLN A 39 -6.93 -25.21 -13.47
CA GLN A 39 -6.33 -24.62 -14.67
C GLN A 39 -5.01 -25.32 -15.04
N ILE A 40 -4.14 -25.56 -14.06
CA ILE A 40 -2.89 -26.31 -14.28
C ILE A 40 -3.19 -27.73 -14.77
N TYR A 41 -4.12 -28.44 -14.12
CA TYR A 41 -4.50 -29.80 -14.48
C TYR A 41 -5.07 -29.87 -15.90
N TYR A 42 -5.98 -28.96 -16.25
CA TYR A 42 -6.56 -28.87 -17.58
C TYR A 42 -5.49 -28.63 -18.65
N MET A 43 -4.58 -27.69 -18.40
CA MET A 43 -3.50 -27.34 -19.33
C MET A 43 -2.47 -28.48 -19.50
N ALA A 44 -2.25 -29.28 -18.45
CA ALA A 44 -1.40 -30.46 -18.52
C ALA A 44 -2.02 -31.59 -19.36
N ASN A 45 -3.34 -31.82 -19.23
CA ASN A 45 -4.02 -32.89 -19.97
C ASN A 45 -4.34 -32.52 -21.43
N HIS A 46 -4.65 -31.26 -21.69
CA HIS A 46 -4.98 -30.73 -23.01
C HIS A 46 -3.83 -29.87 -23.56
N PHE A 47 -2.59 -30.31 -23.33
CA PHE A 47 -1.42 -29.50 -23.67
C PHE A 47 -1.38 -29.19 -25.17
N ASN A 48 -1.53 -27.90 -25.47
CA ASN A 48 -1.38 -27.34 -26.80
C ASN A 48 -0.46 -26.11 -26.70
N PRO A 49 0.66 -26.04 -27.43
CA PRO A 49 1.58 -24.90 -27.40
C PRO A 49 0.90 -23.55 -27.66
N GLU A 50 -0.12 -23.51 -28.53
CA GLU A 50 -0.87 -22.29 -28.83
C GLU A 50 -1.72 -21.85 -27.64
N LEU A 51 -2.44 -22.79 -27.01
CA LEU A 51 -3.22 -22.54 -25.80
C LEU A 51 -2.31 -22.10 -24.66
N PHE A 52 -1.17 -22.76 -24.49
CA PHE A 52 -0.17 -22.41 -23.48
C PHE A 52 0.35 -20.99 -23.69
N SER A 53 0.76 -20.64 -24.91
CA SER A 53 1.23 -19.29 -25.23
C SER A 53 0.17 -18.23 -24.91
N MET A 54 -1.07 -18.45 -25.35
CA MET A 54 -2.19 -17.53 -25.15
C MET A 54 -2.56 -17.34 -23.67
N MET A 55 -2.53 -18.41 -22.87
CA MET A 55 -3.00 -18.39 -21.47
C MET A 55 -1.87 -18.20 -20.45
N SER A 56 -0.60 -18.30 -20.87
CA SER A 56 0.57 -18.19 -19.99
C SER A 56 0.59 -16.89 -19.18
N LEU A 57 0.30 -15.75 -19.82
CA LEU A 57 0.26 -14.46 -19.15
C LEU A 57 -0.80 -14.41 -18.06
N GLN A 58 -2.01 -14.94 -18.34
CA GLN A 58 -3.07 -15.04 -17.35
C GLN A 58 -2.61 -15.90 -16.16
N MET A 59 -2.03 -17.07 -16.43
CA MET A 59 -1.56 -17.98 -15.39
C MET A 59 -0.47 -17.36 -14.51
N ILE A 60 0.50 -16.65 -15.11
CA ILE A 60 1.57 -15.93 -14.39
C ILE A 60 0.97 -14.85 -13.49
N MET A 61 0.02 -14.07 -14.01
CA MET A 61 -0.65 -13.02 -13.23
C MET A 61 -1.43 -13.61 -12.05
N PHE A 62 -2.16 -14.71 -12.25
CA PHE A 62 -2.86 -15.40 -11.16
C PHE A 62 -1.89 -15.95 -10.12
N PHE A 63 -0.79 -16.56 -10.54
CA PHE A 63 0.25 -17.04 -9.63
C PHE A 63 0.84 -15.91 -8.79
N TYR A 64 1.13 -14.76 -9.40
CA TYR A 64 1.57 -13.55 -8.69
C TYR A 64 0.53 -13.10 -7.65
N ILE A 65 -0.76 -13.04 -8.02
CA ILE A 65 -1.83 -12.63 -7.10
C ILE A 65 -1.93 -13.61 -5.91
N LEU A 66 -1.93 -14.92 -6.16
CA LEU A 66 -1.97 -15.92 -5.08
C LEU A 66 -0.77 -15.80 -4.16
N THR A 67 0.43 -15.62 -4.73
CA THR A 67 1.66 -15.45 -3.96
C THR A 67 1.60 -14.19 -3.09
N THR A 68 1.16 -13.06 -3.64
CA THR A 68 1.02 -11.81 -2.86
C THR A 68 -0.02 -11.93 -1.75
N MET A 69 -1.13 -12.64 -1.97
CA MET A 69 -2.11 -12.92 -0.93
C MET A 69 -1.52 -13.75 0.21
N VAL A 70 -0.76 -14.82 -0.11
CA VAL A 70 -0.04 -15.64 0.87
C VAL A 70 0.98 -14.79 1.63
N SER A 71 1.81 -14.04 0.93
CA SER A 71 2.79 -13.12 1.54
C SER A 71 2.12 -12.11 2.47
N SER A 72 0.94 -11.61 2.11
CA SER A 72 0.21 -10.64 2.93
C SER A 72 -0.34 -11.23 4.24
N ILE A 73 -0.55 -12.54 4.28
CA ILE A 73 -0.93 -13.26 5.51
C ILE A 73 0.33 -13.54 6.33
N TYR A 74 1.42 -13.96 5.68
CA TYR A 74 2.67 -14.28 6.36
C TYR A 74 3.33 -13.05 7.01
N LEU A 75 3.37 -11.92 6.29
CA LEU A 75 3.98 -10.66 6.74
C LEU A 75 3.02 -9.79 7.55
N GLU A 76 1.86 -10.31 7.96
CA GLU A 76 0.83 -9.51 8.61
C GLU A 76 1.33 -8.82 9.88
N ASP A 77 1.89 -9.58 10.82
CA ASP A 77 2.30 -9.07 12.12
C ASP A 77 3.40 -8.01 11.98
N GLU A 78 4.38 -8.26 11.10
CA GLU A 78 5.46 -7.30 10.82
C GLU A 78 4.92 -6.03 10.16
N THR A 79 3.99 -6.14 9.21
CA THR A 79 3.41 -4.97 8.53
C THR A 79 2.61 -4.11 9.51
N VAL A 80 1.81 -4.75 10.37
CA VAL A 80 1.01 -4.04 11.39
C VAL A 80 1.92 -3.35 12.41
N LEU A 81 2.97 -4.03 12.86
CA LEU A 81 3.94 -3.45 13.78
C LEU A 81 4.70 -2.29 13.15
N SER A 82 5.16 -2.42 11.90
CA SER A 82 5.87 -1.36 11.17
C SER A 82 5.04 -0.09 11.05
N ILE A 83 3.79 -0.21 10.59
CA ILE A 83 2.90 0.94 10.40
C ILE A 83 2.54 1.59 11.74
N ASN A 84 2.23 0.80 12.78
CA ASN A 84 1.91 1.35 14.09
C ASN A 84 3.10 2.04 14.73
N SER A 85 4.31 1.50 14.57
CA SER A 85 5.55 2.14 15.02
C SER A 85 5.74 3.48 14.32
N LEU A 86 5.63 3.49 12.99
CA LEU A 86 5.73 4.72 12.19
C LEU A 86 4.71 5.78 12.62
N LEU A 87 3.46 5.40 12.85
CA LEU A 87 2.41 6.31 13.34
C LEU A 87 2.69 6.87 14.73
N THR A 88 3.27 6.06 15.62
CA THR A 88 3.55 6.44 17.01
C THR A 88 4.76 7.38 17.10
N VAL A 89 5.77 7.16 16.26
CA VAL A 89 7.02 7.92 16.31
C VAL A 89 6.97 9.17 15.43
N SER A 90 6.12 9.23 14.42
CA SER A 90 6.06 10.36 13.48
C SER A 90 5.79 11.71 14.16
N TRP A 91 6.57 12.72 13.82
CA TRP A 91 6.30 14.11 14.17
C TRP A 91 5.05 14.63 13.45
N SER A 92 4.32 15.49 14.15
CA SER A 92 3.23 16.26 13.55
C SER A 92 3.80 17.30 12.59
N ILE A 93 3.12 17.48 11.46
CA ILE A 93 3.46 18.51 10.46
C ILE A 93 3.26 19.92 11.05
N GLU A 94 2.49 20.05 12.13
CA GLU A 94 2.34 21.31 12.86
C GLU A 94 3.63 21.77 13.54
N SER A 95 4.61 20.87 13.75
CA SER A 95 5.93 21.28 14.26
C SER A 95 6.78 22.01 13.22
N ALA A 96 6.38 21.97 11.94
CA ALA A 96 7.13 22.59 10.86
C ALA A 96 6.89 24.11 10.76
N GLY A 97 7.88 24.83 10.23
CA GLY A 97 7.69 26.20 9.76
C GLY A 97 6.59 26.29 8.67
N PRO A 98 5.95 27.46 8.49
CA PRO A 98 4.80 27.63 7.59
C PRO A 98 5.13 27.30 6.13
N GLU A 99 6.36 27.55 5.69
CA GLU A 99 6.82 27.24 4.33
C GLU A 99 6.87 25.74 4.07
N ILE A 100 7.58 24.98 4.91
CA ILE A 100 7.69 23.52 4.81
C ILE A 100 6.33 22.85 4.99
N ARG A 101 5.51 23.32 5.92
CA ARG A 101 4.13 22.85 6.10
C ARG A 101 3.32 22.99 4.80
N ASN A 102 3.35 24.16 4.17
CA ASN A 102 2.64 24.40 2.91
C ASN A 102 3.18 23.54 1.77
N LEU A 103 4.50 23.32 1.71
CA LEU A 103 5.13 22.43 0.75
C LEU A 103 4.63 20.98 0.91
N ILE A 104 4.62 20.47 2.15
CA ILE A 104 4.13 19.12 2.48
C ILE A 104 2.67 18.97 2.07
N ILE A 105 1.81 19.92 2.46
CA ILE A 105 0.37 19.90 2.13
C ILE A 105 0.14 19.91 0.61
N LYS A 106 0.90 20.73 -0.13
CA LYS A 106 0.77 20.80 -1.59
C LYS A 106 1.17 19.47 -2.23
N LYS A 107 2.30 18.88 -1.82
CA LYS A 107 2.78 17.59 -2.34
C LYS A 107 1.83 16.45 -1.99
N SER A 108 1.37 16.37 -0.75
CA SER A 108 0.46 15.31 -0.29
C SER A 108 -0.89 15.38 -0.99
N ARG A 109 -1.43 16.58 -1.24
CA ARG A 109 -2.64 16.76 -2.03
C ARG A 109 -2.49 16.20 -3.45
N THR A 110 -1.40 16.53 -4.14
CA THR A 110 -1.13 15.99 -5.49
C THR A 110 -1.05 14.47 -5.48
N ILE A 111 -0.33 13.90 -4.53
CA ILE A 111 -0.17 12.44 -4.38
C ILE A 111 -1.52 11.78 -4.09
N ASN A 112 -2.33 12.34 -3.20
CA ASN A 112 -3.67 11.80 -2.91
C ASN A 112 -4.58 11.83 -4.15
N ILE A 113 -4.54 12.90 -4.95
CA ILE A 113 -5.30 12.97 -6.22
C ILE A 113 -4.85 11.88 -7.18
N ILE A 114 -3.53 11.70 -7.37
CA ILE A 114 -2.98 10.66 -8.24
C ILE A 114 -3.42 9.26 -7.77
N ASN A 115 -3.33 8.99 -6.46
CA ASN A 115 -3.77 7.71 -5.89
C ASN A 115 -5.27 7.48 -6.09
N TYR A 116 -6.11 8.49 -5.89
CA TYR A 116 -7.55 8.39 -6.16
C TYR A 116 -7.84 8.08 -7.63
N LEU A 117 -7.17 8.75 -8.56
CA LEU A 117 -7.31 8.50 -9.99
C LEU A 117 -6.85 7.08 -10.34
N ALA A 118 -5.70 6.64 -9.83
CA ALA A 118 -5.20 5.29 -10.04
C ALA A 118 -6.18 4.22 -9.53
N LEU A 119 -6.66 4.36 -8.29
CA LEU A 119 -7.65 3.46 -7.70
C LEU A 119 -8.96 3.43 -8.50
N SER A 120 -9.40 4.58 -9.00
CA SER A 120 -10.62 4.68 -9.82
C SER A 120 -10.45 3.96 -11.16
N LEU A 121 -9.30 4.13 -11.80
CA LEU A 121 -8.96 3.39 -13.03
C LEU A 121 -8.89 1.89 -12.78
N PHE A 122 -8.26 1.45 -11.68
CA PHE A 122 -8.23 0.03 -11.30
C PHE A 122 -9.63 -0.54 -11.10
N ALA A 123 -10.48 0.16 -10.34
CA ALA A 123 -11.87 -0.28 -10.12
C ALA A 123 -12.67 -0.33 -11.43
N PHE A 124 -12.46 0.65 -12.32
CA PHE A 124 -13.10 0.68 -13.64
C PHE A 124 -12.64 -0.49 -14.51
N SER A 125 -11.34 -0.73 -14.62
CA SER A 125 -10.77 -1.85 -15.38
C SER A 125 -11.26 -3.20 -14.87
N ALA A 126 -11.26 -3.41 -13.55
CA ALA A 126 -11.77 -4.65 -12.95
C ALA A 126 -13.28 -4.85 -13.23
N THR A 127 -14.05 -3.76 -13.32
CA THR A 127 -15.49 -3.80 -13.62
C THR A 127 -15.76 -4.16 -15.07
N ILE A 128 -14.97 -3.66 -16.02
CA ILE A 128 -15.09 -4.05 -17.44
C ILE A 128 -14.80 -5.54 -17.66
N LEU A 129 -13.94 -6.14 -16.82
CA LEU A 129 -13.65 -7.58 -16.87
C LEU A 129 -14.79 -8.46 -16.34
N LEU A 130 -15.89 -7.87 -15.84
CA LEU A 130 -17.05 -8.64 -15.46
C LEU A 130 -17.75 -9.21 -16.70
N PRO A 131 -18.24 -10.46 -16.61
CA PRO A 131 -18.84 -11.16 -17.74
C PRO A 131 -20.16 -10.53 -18.24
N VAL A 132 -20.72 -9.58 -17.50
CA VAL A 132 -21.90 -8.80 -17.91
C VAL A 132 -21.59 -7.89 -19.11
N PHE A 133 -20.33 -7.50 -19.30
CA PHE A 133 -19.91 -6.57 -20.34
C PHE A 133 -19.36 -7.24 -21.62
N GLY A 134 -19.29 -8.55 -21.67
CA GLY A 134 -18.85 -9.28 -22.86
C GLY A 134 -18.41 -10.71 -22.59
N ASP A 135 -18.12 -11.45 -23.66
CA ASP A 135 -17.58 -12.80 -23.56
C ASP A 135 -16.10 -12.76 -23.13
N VAL A 136 -15.85 -13.24 -21.92
CA VAL A 136 -14.53 -13.29 -21.27
C VAL A 136 -13.84 -14.65 -21.44
N SER A 137 -14.46 -15.60 -22.15
CA SER A 137 -13.95 -16.97 -22.32
C SER A 137 -12.56 -17.04 -22.98
N LYS A 138 -12.24 -16.08 -23.85
CA LYS A 138 -10.92 -15.96 -24.50
C LYS A 138 -9.85 -15.37 -23.59
N LEU A 139 -10.25 -14.69 -22.52
CA LEU A 139 -9.33 -14.03 -21.57
C LEU A 139 -9.11 -14.87 -20.32
N PHE A 140 -10.03 -15.77 -20.00
CA PHE A 140 -10.01 -16.56 -18.78
C PHE A 140 -10.22 -18.05 -19.05
N LEU A 141 -9.16 -18.83 -18.86
CA LEU A 141 -9.18 -20.29 -18.97
C LEU A 141 -10.18 -20.97 -18.01
N CYS A 142 -10.58 -20.32 -16.91
CA CYS A 142 -11.56 -20.90 -15.99
C CYS A 142 -12.95 -21.12 -16.62
N VAL A 143 -13.33 -20.33 -17.64
CA VAL A 143 -14.66 -20.41 -18.24
C VAL A 143 -14.91 -21.77 -18.91
N PRO A 144 -14.09 -22.21 -19.90
CA PRO A 144 -14.28 -23.53 -20.51
C PRO A 144 -14.10 -24.66 -19.50
N ILE A 145 -13.19 -24.51 -18.53
CA ILE A 145 -12.97 -25.49 -17.44
C ILE A 145 -14.24 -25.68 -16.60
N PHE A 146 -14.91 -24.59 -16.24
CA PHE A 146 -16.13 -24.67 -15.43
C PHE A 146 -17.25 -25.35 -16.20
N ASP A 147 -17.42 -25.02 -17.48
CA ASP A 147 -18.43 -25.64 -18.33
C ASP A 147 -18.17 -27.13 -18.55
N GLU A 148 -16.90 -27.53 -18.78
CA GLU A 148 -16.53 -28.93 -19.01
C GLU A 148 -16.67 -29.79 -17.75
N TYR A 149 -16.13 -29.34 -16.61
CA TYR A 149 -16.11 -30.18 -15.40
C TYR A 149 -17.40 -30.10 -14.57
N PHE A 150 -18.14 -28.99 -14.61
CA PHE A 150 -19.31 -28.78 -13.75
C PHE A 150 -20.64 -28.71 -14.52
N GLY A 151 -20.62 -28.61 -15.85
CA GLY A 151 -21.82 -28.60 -16.68
C GLY A 151 -22.84 -27.55 -16.22
N VAL A 152 -24.06 -27.97 -15.89
CA VAL A 152 -25.14 -27.06 -15.42
C VAL A 152 -24.75 -26.30 -14.15
N TRP A 153 -23.89 -26.88 -13.30
CA TRP A 153 -23.43 -26.25 -12.07
C TRP A 153 -22.32 -25.22 -12.27
N SER A 154 -21.79 -25.04 -13.50
CA SER A 154 -20.70 -24.10 -13.83
C SER A 154 -21.01 -22.66 -13.43
N LYS A 155 -22.30 -22.28 -13.43
CA LYS A 155 -22.77 -20.94 -13.08
C LYS A 155 -22.36 -20.48 -11.68
N ILE A 156 -22.29 -21.40 -10.71
CA ILE A 156 -21.95 -21.08 -9.31
C ILE A 156 -20.48 -20.66 -9.18
N PRO A 157 -19.48 -21.52 -9.50
CA PRO A 157 -18.08 -21.13 -9.44
C PRO A 157 -17.75 -19.99 -10.40
N TYR A 158 -18.44 -19.90 -11.54
CA TYR A 158 -18.31 -18.77 -12.46
C TYR A 158 -18.67 -17.44 -11.80
N LEU A 159 -19.87 -17.31 -11.23
CA LEU A 159 -20.29 -16.06 -10.57
C LEU A 159 -19.39 -15.73 -9.38
N PHE A 160 -19.01 -16.73 -8.59
CA PHE A 160 -18.14 -16.53 -7.44
C PHE A 160 -16.72 -16.11 -7.85
N TYR A 161 -16.17 -16.68 -8.92
CA TYR A 161 -14.86 -16.31 -9.45
C TYR A 161 -14.82 -14.86 -9.90
N PHE A 162 -15.76 -14.43 -10.75
CA PHE A 162 -15.75 -13.07 -11.29
C PHE A 162 -16.13 -12.01 -10.25
N SER A 163 -17.04 -12.31 -9.31
CA SER A 163 -17.40 -11.36 -8.24
C SER A 163 -16.27 -11.10 -7.25
N THR A 164 -15.31 -12.02 -7.13
CA THR A 164 -14.18 -11.89 -6.20
C THR A 164 -12.91 -11.34 -6.85
N LEU A 165 -12.91 -11.10 -8.18
CA LEU A 165 -11.74 -10.55 -8.90
C LEU A 165 -11.29 -9.18 -8.39
N HIS A 166 -12.23 -8.26 -8.10
CA HIS A 166 -11.87 -6.95 -7.54
C HIS A 166 -11.10 -7.09 -6.23
N PHE A 167 -11.50 -8.03 -5.38
CA PHE A 167 -10.81 -8.29 -4.12
C PHE A 167 -9.43 -8.93 -4.33
N MET A 168 -9.31 -9.83 -5.29
CA MET A 168 -8.04 -10.43 -5.69
C MET A 168 -7.05 -9.36 -6.14
N PHE A 169 -7.47 -8.44 -7.01
CA PHE A 169 -6.63 -7.32 -7.46
C PHE A 169 -6.28 -6.37 -6.32
N TYR A 170 -7.24 -6.01 -5.47
CA TYR A 170 -6.98 -5.23 -4.27
C TYR A 170 -5.89 -5.87 -3.40
N SER A 171 -6.00 -7.18 -3.16
CA SER A 171 -5.05 -7.91 -2.33
C SER A 171 -3.65 -7.95 -2.94
N ALA A 172 -3.56 -8.02 -4.27
CA ALA A 172 -2.30 -8.04 -5.00
C ALA A 172 -1.51 -6.72 -4.93
N ILE A 173 -2.22 -5.59 -4.88
CA ILE A 173 -1.59 -4.26 -4.80
C ILE A 173 -1.41 -3.77 -3.36
N LYS A 174 -2.13 -4.37 -2.39
CA LYS A 174 -2.18 -3.92 -0.99
C LYS A 174 -0.79 -3.69 -0.40
N LEU A 175 0.09 -4.69 -0.44
CA LEU A 175 1.44 -4.58 0.15
C LEU A 175 2.26 -3.47 -0.51
N ALA A 176 2.18 -3.31 -1.83
CA ALA A 176 2.89 -2.26 -2.55
C ALA A 176 2.42 -0.86 -2.15
N TYR A 177 1.12 -0.66 -1.95
CA TYR A 177 0.59 0.63 -1.49
C TYR A 177 0.84 0.92 -0.01
N LEU A 178 0.96 -0.11 0.83
CA LEU A 178 1.43 0.05 2.21
C LEU A 178 2.89 0.49 2.26
N LEU A 179 3.74 -0.14 1.46
CA LEU A 179 5.14 0.28 1.31
C LEU A 179 5.23 1.72 0.79
N LEU A 180 4.40 2.08 -0.20
CA LEU A 180 4.31 3.46 -0.69
C LEU A 180 3.92 4.43 0.44
N TYR A 181 2.95 4.06 1.28
CA TYR A 181 2.55 4.87 2.43
C TYR A 181 3.71 5.08 3.42
N GLU A 182 4.46 4.03 3.74
CA GLU A 182 5.62 4.11 4.63
C GLU A 182 6.71 5.01 4.04
N ILE A 183 7.07 4.82 2.77
CA ILE A 183 8.07 5.63 2.07
C ILE A 183 7.68 7.12 2.11
N LEU A 184 6.43 7.42 1.77
CA LEU A 184 5.93 8.80 1.75
C LEU A 184 5.93 9.44 3.15
N THR A 185 5.57 8.67 4.16
CA THR A 185 5.60 9.15 5.55
C THR A 185 7.03 9.40 6.01
N ILE A 186 7.97 8.49 5.73
CA ILE A 186 9.40 8.67 6.02
C ILE A 186 9.95 9.90 5.31
N GLN A 187 9.59 10.13 4.05
CA GLN A 187 10.01 11.34 3.32
C GLN A 187 9.54 12.63 3.99
N VAL A 188 8.31 12.64 4.52
CA VAL A 188 7.82 13.78 5.32
C VAL A 188 8.63 13.94 6.59
N GLN A 189 8.91 12.85 7.32
CA GLN A 189 9.71 12.89 8.54
C GLN A 189 11.15 13.39 8.29
N ILE A 190 11.78 12.97 7.20
CA ILE A 190 13.11 13.47 6.79
C ILE A 190 13.05 14.97 6.50
N LEU A 191 12.01 15.45 5.81
CA LEU A 191 11.85 16.87 5.53
C LEU A 191 11.67 17.70 6.81
N LEU A 192 10.87 17.22 7.76
CA LEU A 192 10.70 17.86 9.07
C LEU A 192 12.01 17.88 9.87
N LEU A 193 12.78 16.79 9.83
CA LEU A 193 14.08 16.73 10.48
C LEU A 193 15.07 17.74 9.89
N SER A 194 15.16 17.79 8.56
CA SER A 194 16.02 18.75 7.86
C SER A 194 15.65 20.19 8.22
N GLU A 195 14.35 20.51 8.27
CA GLU A 195 13.90 21.83 8.67
C GLU A 195 14.29 22.16 10.11
N HIS A 196 14.04 21.24 11.04
CA HIS A 196 14.42 21.44 12.44
C HIS A 196 15.93 21.62 12.60
N ILE A 197 16.76 20.90 11.84
CA ILE A 197 18.23 21.05 11.86
C ILE A 197 18.67 22.40 11.30
N LEU A 198 18.11 22.83 10.16
CA LEU A 198 18.45 24.13 9.55
C LEU A 198 18.05 25.30 10.45
N GLN A 199 16.91 25.18 11.14
CA GLN A 199 16.41 26.19 12.06
C GLN A 199 17.06 26.15 13.46
N ILE A 200 18.06 25.28 13.71
CA ILE A 200 18.74 25.21 15.01
C ILE A 200 19.29 26.60 15.37
N SER A 201 20.15 27.17 14.54
CA SER A 201 20.84 28.43 14.85
C SER A 201 20.35 29.65 14.07
N SER A 202 19.39 29.49 13.15
CA SER A 202 19.01 30.50 12.16
C SER A 202 18.71 31.88 12.76
N ASP A 203 18.06 31.93 13.91
CA ASP A 203 17.67 33.18 14.59
C ASP A 203 18.87 33.96 15.16
N TYR A 204 20.06 33.37 15.09
CA TYR A 204 21.30 33.93 15.61
C TYR A 204 22.37 34.05 14.53
N ASP A 205 22.07 33.83 13.25
CA ASP A 205 23.09 33.85 12.19
C ASP A 205 23.83 35.20 12.12
N ASP A 206 23.14 36.31 12.40
CA ASP A 206 23.70 37.67 12.44
C ASP A 206 24.47 38.01 13.74
N VAL A 207 24.46 37.12 14.74
CA VAL A 207 25.15 37.32 16.01
C VAL A 207 26.57 36.77 15.95
N ASP A 208 27.54 37.57 16.37
CA ASP A 208 28.95 37.17 16.44
C ASP A 208 29.15 35.93 17.32
N GLU A 209 30.07 35.04 16.94
CA GLU A 209 30.33 33.78 17.65
C GLU A 209 30.75 33.98 19.11
N TRP A 210 31.52 35.04 19.40
CA TRP A 210 31.88 35.36 20.79
C TRP A 210 30.65 35.76 21.59
N GLN A 211 29.71 36.50 21.00
CA GLN A 211 28.46 36.83 21.69
C GLN A 211 27.57 35.61 21.88
N LYS A 212 27.52 34.68 20.93
CA LYS A 212 26.78 33.40 21.07
C LYS A 212 27.28 32.59 22.26
N LEU A 213 28.60 32.50 22.44
CA LEU A 213 29.23 31.72 23.51
C LEU A 213 28.86 32.18 24.93
N TYR A 214 28.64 33.48 25.15
CA TYR A 214 28.30 34.02 26.47
C TYR A 214 26.82 34.40 26.62
N ASN A 215 26.03 34.31 25.56
CA ASN A 215 24.60 34.60 25.60
C ASN A 215 23.82 33.42 26.20
N THR A 216 23.38 33.58 27.44
CA THR A 216 22.61 32.56 28.18
C THR A 216 21.25 32.25 27.56
N THR A 217 20.65 33.19 26.83
CA THR A 217 19.41 32.98 26.07
C THR A 217 19.67 32.07 24.87
N TYR A 218 20.74 32.34 24.11
CA TYR A 218 21.18 31.48 23.01
C TYR A 218 21.45 30.05 23.49
N GLN A 219 22.25 29.88 24.54
CA GLN A 219 22.58 28.56 25.07
C GLN A 219 21.35 27.77 25.54
N LYS A 220 20.40 28.43 26.23
CA LYS A 220 19.14 27.80 26.67
C LYS A 220 18.27 27.39 25.50
N GLU A 221 18.15 28.24 24.49
CA GLU A 221 17.36 27.95 23.31
C GLU A 221 17.98 26.81 22.51
N MET A 222 19.31 26.78 22.41
CA MET A 222 20.03 25.71 21.74
C MET A 222 19.94 24.37 22.45
N TYR A 223 20.07 24.38 23.77
CA TYR A 223 19.82 23.21 24.57
C TYR A 223 18.40 22.64 24.34
N LYS A 224 17.36 23.49 24.26
CA LYS A 224 15.99 23.04 24.00
C LYS A 224 15.82 22.42 22.61
N ARG A 225 16.29 23.10 21.57
CA ARG A 225 16.17 22.64 20.17
C ARG A 225 16.93 21.33 19.95
N LEU A 226 18.17 21.24 20.44
CA LEU A 226 18.95 20.00 20.37
C LEU A 226 18.31 18.87 21.18
N ARG A 227 17.80 19.16 22.39
CA ARG A 227 17.09 18.16 23.20
C ARG A 227 15.84 17.63 22.50
N PHE A 228 15.11 18.47 21.76
CA PHE A 228 13.96 18.04 20.97
C PHE A 228 14.38 17.04 19.88
N CYS A 229 15.41 17.35 19.08
CA CYS A 229 15.95 16.44 18.07
C CYS A 229 16.51 15.14 18.67
N ILE A 230 17.23 15.23 19.79
CA ILE A 230 17.80 14.05 20.50
C ILE A 230 16.69 13.16 21.05
N LYS A 231 15.63 13.73 21.64
CA LYS A 231 14.48 12.94 22.12
C LYS A 231 13.89 12.11 20.99
N GLN A 232 13.75 12.69 19.81
CA GLN A 232 13.24 11.96 18.65
C GLN A 232 14.18 10.84 18.20
N HIS A 233 15.48 11.11 18.16
CA HIS A 233 16.48 10.09 17.84
C HIS A 233 16.47 8.91 18.81
N VAL A 234 16.27 9.18 20.11
CA VAL A 234 16.11 8.13 21.12
C VAL A 234 14.84 7.32 20.87
N THR A 235 13.72 7.98 20.55
CA THR A 235 12.46 7.31 20.21
C THR A 235 12.59 6.41 18.98
N LEU A 236 13.39 6.79 17.97
CA LEU A 236 13.63 5.99 16.76
C LEU A 236 14.54 4.76 16.98
N LYS A 237 15.29 4.71 18.08
CA LYS A 237 16.20 3.59 18.42
C LYS A 237 15.55 2.49 19.26
N MET A 238 14.40 2.77 19.87
CA MET A 238 13.61 1.83 20.68
C MET A 238 12.61 1.09 19.81
#